data_AF-A0AAU2A2G2-F1
#
_entry.id   AF-A0AAU2A2G2-F1
#
_cell.length_a   1.000
_cell.length_b   1.000
_cell.length_c   1.000
_cell.angle_alpha   90.00
_cell.angle_beta   90.00
_cell.angle_gamma   90.00
#
_symmetry.space_group_name_H-M   'P 1'
#
loop_
_entity.id
_entity.type
_entity.pdbx_description
1 polymer ?
#
loop_
_entity_poly.entity_id
_entity_poly.type
_entity_poly.pdbx_seq_one_letter_code
_entity_poly.pdbx_strand_id
1 'polypeptide(L)'
;MRGRGNVGRHLNRWLEVWRPTTVPDGAGGKSTTLVKQAQPVRAKVDQPSPTERLVAAQTTSRHSHDIFLLPRADVRRGDELRGPDDLGHRQVFRVQAVVQPSTPVYSKALVELIQAEGEPDG
;
A
#
# COMPACT_ATOMS: atom_id res chain seq x y z
N MET A 1 12.83 16.75 -26.71
CA MET A 1 11.93 16.00 -25.81
C MET A 1 12.41 16.18 -24.37
N ARG A 2 11.70 16.93 -23.53
CA ARG A 2 12.08 17.14 -22.11
C ARG A 2 11.87 15.84 -21.34
N GLY A 3 12.91 15.38 -20.64
CA GLY A 3 12.90 14.10 -19.91
C GLY A 3 11.74 14.01 -18.93
N ARG A 4 10.91 12.97 -19.07
CA ARG A 4 9.91 12.61 -18.07
C ARG A 4 10.64 12.40 -16.75
N GLY A 5 10.37 13.25 -15.75
CA GLY A 5 11.02 13.16 -14.45
C GLY A 5 10.88 11.75 -13.87
N ASN A 6 11.99 11.11 -13.55
CA ASN A 6 12.00 9.76 -12.99
C ASN A 6 11.32 9.78 -11.61
N VAL A 7 10.17 9.11 -11.48
CA VAL A 7 9.42 9.01 -10.20
C VAL A 7 10.28 8.42 -9.09
N GLY A 8 11.29 7.61 -9.44
CA GLY A 8 12.18 6.94 -8.50
C GLY A 8 12.96 7.87 -7.58
N ARG A 9 13.12 9.17 -7.92
CA ARG A 9 13.76 10.14 -7.00
C ARG A 9 12.89 10.49 -5.79
N HIS A 10 11.57 10.30 -5.91
CA HIS A 10 10.60 10.64 -4.86
C HIS A 10 10.19 9.44 -4.02
N LEU A 11 10.58 8.22 -4.42
CA LEU A 11 10.31 6.98 -3.68
C LEU A 11 11.35 6.83 -2.56
N ASN A 12 11.03 7.36 -1.38
CA ASN A 12 11.92 7.50 -0.23
C ASN A 12 11.81 6.36 0.79
N ARG A 13 10.79 5.49 0.70
CA ARG A 13 10.57 4.38 1.64
C ARG A 13 10.75 3.01 0.98
N TRP A 14 11.19 2.04 1.78
CA TRP A 14 11.17 0.62 1.42
C TRP A 14 10.09 -0.09 2.23
N LEU A 15 9.15 -0.73 1.55
CA LEU A 15 8.04 -1.45 2.18
C LEU A 15 8.13 -2.94 1.87
N GLU A 16 7.99 -3.76 2.90
CA GLU A 16 7.81 -5.20 2.76
C GLU A 16 6.42 -5.50 2.20
N VAL A 17 6.32 -6.45 1.28
CA VAL A 17 5.03 -6.92 0.75
C VAL A 17 4.66 -8.22 1.45
N TRP A 18 3.48 -8.27 2.06
CA TRP A 18 2.92 -9.44 2.73
C TRP A 18 1.64 -9.86 2.03
N ARG A 19 1.62 -11.06 1.44
CA ARG A 19 0.53 -11.52 0.57
C ARG A 19 -0.35 -12.54 1.28
N PRO A 20 -1.69 -12.36 1.29
CA PRO A 20 -2.60 -13.38 1.76
C PRO A 20 -2.47 -14.64 0.91
N THR A 21 -2.24 -15.76 1.57
CA THR A 21 -2.19 -17.09 0.97
C THR A 21 -3.21 -17.95 1.68
N THR A 22 -4.08 -18.59 0.91
CA THR A 22 -5.13 -19.44 1.47
C THR A 22 -4.72 -20.90 1.36
N VAL A 23 -4.74 -21.61 2.49
CA VAL A 23 -4.44 -23.04 2.57
C VAL A 23 -5.65 -23.80 3.13
N PRO A 24 -5.90 -25.04 2.70
CA PRO A 24 -6.93 -25.88 3.31
C PRO A 24 -6.64 -26.08 4.81
N ASP A 25 -7.67 -26.04 5.65
CA ASP A 25 -7.54 -26.22 7.10
C ASP A 25 -7.68 -27.68 7.57
N GLY A 26 -7.91 -28.61 6.64
CA GLY A 26 -8.09 -30.04 6.93
C GLY A 26 -9.49 -30.42 7.42
N ALA A 27 -10.39 -29.46 7.66
CA ALA A 27 -11.77 -29.67 8.13
C ALA A 27 -12.83 -29.25 7.10
N GLY A 28 -12.41 -29.03 5.85
CA GLY A 28 -13.29 -28.57 4.76
C GLY A 28 -13.41 -27.05 4.66
N GLY A 29 -12.71 -26.29 5.51
CA GLY A 29 -12.59 -24.84 5.42
C GLY A 29 -11.25 -24.39 4.82
N LYS A 30 -10.98 -23.10 4.97
CA LYS A 30 -9.79 -22.43 4.42
C LYS A 30 -9.23 -21.47 5.47
N SER A 31 -7.94 -21.58 5.76
CA SER A 31 -7.23 -20.59 6.56
C SER A 31 -6.46 -19.65 5.65
N THR A 32 -6.43 -18.37 6.00
CA THR A 32 -5.65 -17.36 5.26
C THR A 32 -4.51 -16.88 6.14
N THR A 33 -3.29 -16.99 5.63
CA THR A 33 -2.07 -16.52 6.30
C THR A 33 -1.37 -15.49 5.44
N LEU A 34 -0.65 -14.56 6.06
CA LEU A 34 0.13 -13.54 5.35
C LEU A 34 1.56 -14.05 5.17
N VAL A 35 2.01 -14.14 3.91
CA VAL A 35 3.36 -14.59 3.56
C VAL A 35 4.17 -13.42 3.03
N LYS A 36 5.30 -13.11 3.70
CA LYS A 36 6.24 -12.09 3.26
C LYS A 36 6.84 -12.47 1.90
N GLN A 37 6.80 -11.57 0.94
CA GLN A 37 7.41 -11.72 -0.38
C GLN A 37 8.91 -11.43 -0.32
N ALA A 38 9.67 -12.01 -1.24
CA ALA A 38 11.13 -11.98 -1.20
C ALA A 38 11.73 -10.57 -1.38
N GLN A 39 11.12 -9.72 -2.20
CA GLN A 39 11.64 -8.39 -2.52
C GLN A 39 10.74 -7.29 -1.93
N PRO A 40 11.31 -6.34 -1.18
CA PRO A 40 10.59 -5.13 -0.78
C PRO A 40 10.41 -4.19 -1.99
N VAL A 41 9.48 -3.25 -1.87
CA VAL A 41 9.19 -2.26 -2.91
C VAL A 41 9.60 -0.86 -2.48
N ARG A 42 10.13 -0.07 -3.43
CA ARG A 42 10.34 1.36 -3.23
C ARG A 42 9.03 2.11 -3.36
N ALA A 43 8.74 2.95 -2.38
CA ALA A 43 7.47 3.62 -2.25
C ALA A 43 7.65 5.08 -1.85
N LYS A 44 6.67 5.90 -2.23
CA LYS A 44 6.36 7.18 -1.58
C LYS A 44 4.96 7.03 -0.98
N VAL A 45 4.83 7.34 0.30
CA VAL A 45 3.55 7.28 1.01
C VAL A 45 3.06 8.71 1.19
N ASP A 46 1.90 9.01 0.62
CA ASP A 46 1.28 10.33 0.72
C ASP A 46 0.05 10.25 1.64
N GLN A 47 -0.06 11.24 2.52
CA GLN A 47 -1.25 11.48 3.32
C GLN A 47 -2.45 11.79 2.39
N PRO A 48 -3.68 11.41 2.77
CA PRO A 48 -4.83 11.63 1.92
C PRO A 48 -5.13 13.13 1.82
N SER A 49 -5.38 13.60 0.60
CA SER A 49 -5.81 14.98 0.41
C SER A 49 -7.19 15.21 1.08
N PRO A 50 -7.54 16.47 1.44
CA PRO A 50 -8.86 16.78 1.99
C PRO A 50 -10.01 16.32 1.08
N THR A 51 -9.85 16.42 -0.24
CA THR A 51 -10.83 15.95 -1.23
C THR A 51 -10.99 14.44 -1.20
N GLU A 52 -9.89 13.68 -1.12
CA GLU A 52 -9.95 12.21 -1.04
C GLU A 52 -10.56 11.74 0.28
N ARG A 53 -10.30 12.44 1.38
CA ARG A 53 -10.97 12.17 2.67
C ARG A 53 -12.47 12.41 2.58
N LEU A 54 -12.90 13.52 1.94
CA LEU A 54 -14.31 13.83 1.72
C LEU A 54 -15.01 12.77 0.87
N VAL A 55 -14.40 12.35 -0.24
CA VAL A 55 -14.95 11.30 -1.11
C VAL A 55 -15.00 9.95 -0.37
N ALA A 56 -13.96 9.61 0.41
CA ALA A 56 -13.95 8.39 1.20
C ALA A 56 -15.08 8.36 2.24
N ALA A 57 -15.28 9.48 2.95
CA ALA A 57 -16.38 9.64 3.90
C ALA A 57 -17.77 9.49 3.25
N GLN A 58 -17.96 10.04 2.05
CA GLN A 58 -19.23 9.92 1.31
C GLN A 58 -19.48 8.51 0.73
N THR A 59 -18.41 7.77 0.44
CA THR A 59 -18.50 6.45 -0.22
C THR A 59 -18.33 5.27 0.74
N THR A 60 -18.24 5.52 2.05
CA THR A 60 -17.87 4.51 3.07
C THR A 60 -16.57 3.77 2.73
N SER A 61 -15.68 4.42 1.99
CA SER A 61 -14.40 3.85 1.60
C SER A 61 -13.44 3.86 2.79
N ARG A 62 -12.76 2.73 3.02
CA ARG A 62 -11.70 2.62 4.04
C ARG A 62 -10.34 3.14 3.55
N HIS A 63 -10.30 3.72 2.35
CA HIS A 63 -9.11 4.32 1.79
C HIS A 63 -8.63 5.50 2.64
N SER A 64 -7.41 5.42 3.14
CA SER A 64 -6.80 6.49 3.93
C SER A 64 -5.47 7.00 3.37
N HIS A 65 -4.75 6.29 2.52
CA HIS A 65 -3.47 6.79 1.98
C HIS A 65 -3.25 6.36 0.53
N ASP A 66 -2.47 7.17 -0.18
CA ASP A 66 -1.96 6.82 -1.49
C ASP A 66 -0.50 6.37 -1.38
N ILE A 67 -0.18 5.22 -1.97
CA ILE A 67 1.20 4.75 -2.08
C ILE A 67 1.62 4.71 -3.55
N PHE A 68 2.61 5.53 -3.90
CA PHE A 68 3.21 5.54 -5.22
C PHE A 68 4.40 4.58 -5.27
N LEU A 69 4.48 3.80 -6.34
CA LEU A 69 5.45 2.73 -6.53
C LEU A 69 6.11 2.85 -7.90
N LEU A 70 7.23 2.14 -8.07
CA LEU A 70 7.80 1.93 -9.40
C LEU A 70 6.77 1.31 -10.36
N PRO A 71 6.84 1.61 -11.67
CA PRO A 71 6.03 0.91 -12.66
C PRO A 71 6.19 -0.60 -12.50
N ARG A 72 5.08 -1.34 -12.47
CA ARG A 72 5.05 -2.81 -12.35
C ARG A 72 5.63 -3.38 -11.05
N ALA A 73 5.71 -2.60 -9.97
CA ALA A 73 5.98 -3.16 -8.65
C ALA A 73 4.99 -4.31 -8.34
N ASP A 74 5.47 -5.44 -7.81
CA ASP A 74 4.60 -6.60 -7.47
C ASP A 74 3.81 -6.32 -6.19
N VAL A 75 2.80 -5.47 -6.33
CA VAL A 75 1.83 -5.14 -5.29
C VAL A 75 0.44 -5.40 -5.84
N ARG A 76 -0.38 -6.11 -5.06
CA ARG A 76 -1.71 -6.56 -5.44
C ARG A 76 -2.73 -6.15 -4.39
N ARG A 77 -4.00 -6.07 -4.81
CA ARG A 77 -5.12 -5.91 -3.87
C ARG A 77 -5.08 -7.03 -2.83
N GLY A 78 -5.26 -6.67 -1.57
CA GLY A 78 -5.20 -7.59 -0.44
C GLY A 78 -3.80 -7.76 0.16
N ASP A 79 -2.73 -7.37 -0.54
CA ASP A 79 -1.39 -7.34 0.07
C ASP A 79 -1.36 -6.32 1.23
N GLU A 80 -0.51 -6.58 2.22
CA GLU A 80 -0.12 -5.60 3.22
C GLU A 80 1.28 -5.07 2.91
N LEU A 81 1.41 -3.74 2.91
CA LEU A 81 2.69 -3.05 2.80
C LEU A 81 3.12 -2.61 4.19
N ARG A 82 4.28 -3.08 4.66
CA ARG A 82 4.76 -2.86 6.02
C ARG A 82 6.11 -2.17 6.02
N GLY A 83 6.30 -1.18 6.87
CA GLY A 83 7.59 -0.50 7.02
C GLY A 83 7.54 0.72 7.93
N PRO A 84 8.70 1.23 8.36
CA PRO A 84 8.77 2.43 9.19
C PRO A 84 8.35 3.68 8.41
N ASP A 85 7.74 4.65 9.08
CA ASP A 85 7.63 6.03 8.60
C ASP A 85 8.95 6.81 8.78
N ASP A 86 8.93 8.10 8.46
CA ASP A 86 10.12 8.96 8.54
C ASP A 86 10.54 9.24 10.00
N LEU A 87 9.68 8.97 10.98
CA LEU A 87 9.96 9.08 12.42
C LEU A 87 10.38 7.74 13.04
N GLY A 88 10.34 6.65 12.27
CA GLY A 88 10.70 5.30 12.70
C GLY A 88 9.55 4.46 13.24
N HIS A 89 8.30 4.95 13.22
CA HIS A 89 7.13 4.22 13.65
C HIS A 89 6.70 3.19 12.61
N ARG A 90 6.39 1.97 13.05
CA ARG A 90 6.05 0.87 12.15
C ARG A 90 4.61 1.02 11.66
N GLN A 91 4.45 1.27 10.36
CA GLN A 91 3.14 1.34 9.73
C GLN A 91 2.81 0.07 8.96
N VAL A 92 1.51 -0.24 8.90
CA VAL A 92 0.95 -1.34 8.12
C VAL A 92 -0.17 -0.80 7.24
N PHE A 93 -0.07 -1.01 5.95
CA PHE A 93 -1.05 -0.54 4.98
C PHE A 93 -1.67 -1.71 4.23
N ARG A 94 -2.98 -1.86 4.28
CA ARG A 94 -3.72 -2.85 3.49
C ARG A 94 -4.08 -2.28 2.12
N VAL A 95 -3.68 -2.97 1.06
CA VAL A 95 -3.94 -2.54 -0.32
C VAL A 95 -5.40 -2.82 -0.71
N GLN A 96 -6.15 -1.76 -1.00
CA GLN A 96 -7.54 -1.84 -1.43
C GLN A 96 -7.67 -1.91 -2.95
N ALA A 97 -6.81 -1.20 -3.68
CA ALA A 97 -6.74 -1.24 -5.14
C ALA A 97 -5.35 -0.83 -5.64
N VAL A 98 -5.00 -1.24 -6.86
CA VAL A 98 -3.79 -0.80 -7.57
C VAL A 98 -4.20 -0.26 -8.92
N VAL A 99 -3.79 0.98 -9.20
CA VAL A 99 -4.12 1.71 -10.42
C VAL A 99 -2.83 2.07 -11.14
N GLN A 100 -2.82 1.86 -12.45
CA GLN A 100 -1.71 2.24 -13.31
C GLN A 100 -2.18 3.32 -14.30
N PRO A 101 -1.45 4.43 -14.45
CA PRO A 101 -1.73 5.41 -15.50
C PRO A 101 -1.57 4.78 -16.88
N SER A 102 -2.27 5.33 -17.88
CA SER A 102 -2.25 4.85 -19.27
C SER A 102 -0.84 4.81 -19.89
N THR A 103 0.08 5.67 -19.43
CA THR A 103 1.52 5.52 -19.65
C THR A 103 2.16 5.10 -18.32
N PRO A 104 2.77 3.91 -18.21
CA PRO A 104 3.28 3.39 -16.94
C PRO A 104 4.55 4.11 -16.47
N VAL A 105 4.36 5.29 -15.88
CA VAL A 105 5.42 6.06 -15.21
C VAL A 105 5.49 5.78 -13.70
N TYR A 106 4.42 5.25 -13.12
CA TYR A 106 4.33 4.74 -11.74
C TYR A 106 3.15 3.77 -11.62
N SER A 107 3.05 3.08 -10.49
CA SER A 107 1.81 2.45 -10.02
C SER A 107 1.34 3.16 -8.75
N LYS A 108 0.03 3.38 -8.58
CA LYS A 108 -0.58 3.98 -7.38
C LYS A 108 -1.42 2.91 -6.68
N ALA A 109 -1.10 2.60 -5.44
CA ALA A 109 -1.90 1.75 -4.57
C ALA A 109 -2.76 2.63 -3.68
N LEU A 110 -4.07 2.39 -3.70
CA LEU A 110 -5.03 2.94 -2.74
C LEU A 110 -5.00 2.02 -1.52
N VAL A 111 -4.66 2.55 -0.35
CA VAL A 111 -4.48 1.73 0.85
C VAL A 111 -5.27 2.23 2.06
N GLU A 112 -5.50 1.32 3.00
CA GLU A 112 -6.00 1.59 4.34
C GLU A 112 -4.84 1.42 5.32
N LEU A 113 -4.47 2.48 6.06
CA LEU A 113 -3.59 2.36 7.22
C LEU A 113 -4.30 1.54 8.31
N ILE A 114 -3.68 0.43 8.71
CA ILE A 114 -4.12 -0.38 9.84
C ILE A 114 -3.45 0.22 11.09
N GLN A 115 -4.24 0.88 11.93
CA GLN A 115 -3.80 1.33 13.25
C GLN A 115 -3.96 0.18 14.25
N ALA A 116 -2.90 -0.11 15.01
CA ALA A 116 -3.02 -0.99 16.17
C ALA A 116 -3.70 -0.23 17.33
N GLU A 117 -4.46 -0.94 18.15
CA GLU A 117 -5.08 -0.35 19.35
C GLU A 117 -3.97 0.19 20.27
N GLY A 118 -3.97 1.52 20.51
CA GLY A 118 -3.00 2.21 21.37
C GLY A 118 -1.88 2.98 20.66
N GLU A 119 -1.84 3.02 19.33
CA GLU A 119 -0.89 3.87 18.59
C GLU A 119 -1.41 5.32 18.53
N PRO A 120 -0.61 6.34 18.88
CA PRO A 120 -1.06 7.73 18.87
C PRO A 120 -1.42 8.17 17.44
N ASP A 121 -2.49 8.95 17.31
CA ASP A 121 -2.85 9.60 16.05
C ASP A 121 -1.71 10.54 15.63
N GLY A 122 -0.91 10.11 14.66
CA GLY A 122 0.14 10.89 14.03
C GLY A 122 -0.40 11.93 13.05
#